data_AF-A0A317NH67-F1
#
_entry.id   AF-A0A317NH67-F1
#
_cell.length_a   1.000
_cell.length_b   1.000
_cell.length_c   1.000
_cell.angle_alpha   90.00
_cell.angle_beta   90.00
_cell.angle_gamma   90.00
#
_symmetry.space_group_name_H-M   'P 1'
#
loop_
_entity.id
_entity.type
_entity.pdbx_description
1 polymer ?
#
loop_
_entity_poly.entity_id
_entity_poly.type
_entity_poly.pdbx_seq_one_letter_code
_entity_poly.pdbx_strand_id
1 'polypeptide(L)'
;MLGALESRGRTRYFAVAAERVRRLPDRRAVLELPWAYELDDFALGLLWAVTNLDDALLDDDAALAQRAAELGMVEGDRDVVDGSDDGLSHVSTMWLGSSYCARHILRNAESLSATPRYWTAERSGEAASGWLLFRHKLEYLRRTAKIATGSTRPTRTFCLPPASIAALEPPDRILLLLAVALVESFGIQVVISVEDDLAEIPGFVLDRDGTAILANWINPDSTWQVDVRRDQRTVREFATATEYSVTTNLVRAELAMDRVRTLAEYLGIDWIWLRTRCAGFAAAGVADLVRPRSRLLSLAGVERACAFLAAETSDASTTAGRNDGLPAD
;
A
#
# COMPACT_ATOMS: atom_id res chain seq x y z
N MET A 1 -12.21 -17.49 -14.92
CA MET A 1 -12.25 -18.07 -16.29
C MET A 1 -11.40 -17.21 -17.21
N LEU A 2 -10.96 -17.75 -18.35
CA LEU A 2 -10.13 -17.04 -19.33
C LEU A 2 -10.93 -16.78 -20.61
N GLY A 3 -10.90 -15.55 -21.09
CA GLY A 3 -11.32 -15.18 -22.43
C GLY A 3 -10.10 -15.03 -23.33
N ALA A 4 -10.20 -15.45 -24.60
CA ALA A 4 -9.15 -15.24 -25.59
C ALA A 4 -9.72 -14.38 -26.73
N LEU A 5 -8.99 -13.32 -27.09
CA LEU A 5 -9.26 -12.50 -28.25
C LEU A 5 -8.11 -12.64 -29.23
N GLU A 6 -8.38 -13.26 -30.38
CA GLU A 6 -7.44 -13.32 -31.49
C GLU A 6 -7.60 -12.09 -32.36
N SER A 7 -6.53 -11.31 -32.51
CA SER A 7 -6.53 -10.15 -33.40
C SER A 7 -5.15 -9.96 -34.03
N ARG A 8 -5.12 -9.85 -35.37
CA ARG A 8 -3.91 -9.59 -36.17
C ARG A 8 -2.72 -10.50 -35.82
N GLY A 9 -2.98 -11.80 -35.64
CA GLY A 9 -1.94 -12.80 -35.36
C GLY A 9 -1.38 -12.78 -33.94
N ARG A 10 -2.00 -12.05 -33.01
CA ARG A 10 -1.71 -12.10 -31.57
C ARG A 10 -2.96 -12.53 -30.81
N THR A 11 -2.77 -13.42 -29.84
CA THR A 11 -3.81 -13.81 -28.89
C THR A 11 -3.64 -13.00 -27.61
N ARG A 12 -4.67 -12.26 -27.24
CA ARG A 12 -4.74 -11.53 -25.96
C ARG A 12 -5.66 -12.29 -25.03
N TYR A 13 -5.23 -12.48 -23.79
CA TYR A 13 -6.01 -13.18 -22.79
C TYR A 13 -6.64 -12.19 -21.83
N PHE A 14 -7.84 -12.48 -21.37
CA PHE A 14 -8.59 -11.65 -20.44
C PHE A 14 -9.08 -12.50 -19.29
N ALA A 15 -9.01 -11.94 -18.08
CA ALA A 15 -9.67 -12.53 -16.94
C ALA A 15 -11.16 -12.25 -16.98
N VAL A 16 -11.93 -13.30 -16.72
CA VAL A 16 -13.40 -13.26 -16.76
C VAL A 16 -13.95 -13.86 -15.48
N ALA A 17 -14.72 -13.06 -14.74
CA ALA A 17 -15.50 -13.52 -13.60
C ALA A 17 -16.48 -14.63 -14.00
N ALA A 18 -16.53 -15.71 -13.23
CA ALA A 18 -17.32 -16.87 -13.58
C ALA A 18 -18.83 -16.57 -13.66
N GLU A 19 -19.29 -15.65 -12.82
CA GLU A 19 -20.64 -15.13 -12.74
C GLU A 19 -21.07 -14.44 -14.03
N ARG A 20 -20.17 -13.68 -14.67
CA ARG A 20 -20.47 -12.99 -15.94
C ARG A 20 -20.78 -13.99 -17.04
N VAL A 21 -19.98 -15.06 -17.15
CA VAL A 21 -20.22 -16.13 -18.13
C VAL A 21 -21.49 -16.91 -17.79
N ARG A 22 -21.74 -17.21 -16.51
CA ARG A 22 -22.97 -17.91 -16.08
C ARG A 22 -24.25 -17.14 -16.37
N ARG A 23 -24.17 -15.81 -16.47
CA ARG A 23 -25.31 -14.92 -16.79
C ARG A 23 -25.53 -14.72 -18.29
N LEU A 24 -24.69 -15.28 -19.15
CA LEU A 24 -24.90 -15.18 -20.59
C LEU A 24 -26.16 -15.97 -21.00
N PRO A 25 -27.02 -15.39 -21.87
CA PRO A 25 -28.28 -16.03 -22.26
C PRO A 25 -28.06 -17.30 -23.10
N ASP A 26 -26.94 -17.39 -23.83
CA ASP A 26 -26.49 -18.58 -24.53
C ASP A 26 -24.96 -18.63 -24.63
N ARG A 27 -24.41 -19.75 -25.11
CA ARG A 27 -22.97 -19.97 -25.27
C ARG A 27 -22.31 -19.16 -26.41
N ARG A 28 -23.09 -18.49 -27.26
CA ARG A 28 -22.62 -17.70 -28.41
C ARG A 28 -22.73 -16.19 -28.16
N ALA A 29 -23.32 -15.78 -27.03
CA ALA A 29 -23.43 -14.40 -26.64
C ALA A 29 -22.06 -13.72 -26.57
N VAL A 30 -21.99 -12.51 -27.11
CA VAL A 30 -20.77 -11.69 -27.09
C VAL A 30 -20.58 -11.18 -25.66
N LEU A 31 -19.38 -11.42 -25.11
CA LEU A 31 -19.00 -10.90 -23.81
C LEU A 31 -18.13 -9.66 -24.00
N GLU A 32 -18.64 -8.50 -23.61
CA GLU A 32 -17.87 -7.27 -23.58
C GLU A 32 -16.98 -7.23 -22.33
N LEU A 33 -15.66 -7.19 -22.55
CA LEU A 33 -14.65 -7.13 -21.50
C LEU A 33 -13.91 -5.81 -21.57
N PRO A 34 -13.79 -5.08 -20.44
CA PRO A 34 -12.91 -3.93 -20.36
C PRO A 34 -11.48 -4.31 -20.73
N TRP A 35 -10.79 -3.47 -21.50
CA TRP A 35 -9.37 -3.61 -21.79
C TRP A 35 -8.51 -3.71 -20.53
N ALA A 36 -8.96 -3.09 -19.43
CA ALA A 36 -8.36 -3.20 -18.11
C ALA A 36 -8.21 -4.65 -17.61
N TYR A 37 -9.03 -5.59 -18.07
CA TYR A 37 -9.01 -6.98 -17.60
C TYR A 37 -8.16 -7.91 -18.47
N GLU A 38 -7.42 -7.36 -19.43
CA GLU A 38 -6.35 -8.10 -20.09
C GLU A 38 -5.37 -8.67 -19.06
N LEU A 39 -4.97 -9.91 -19.26
CA LEU A 39 -4.01 -10.61 -18.43
C LEU A 39 -2.59 -10.20 -18.80
N ASP A 40 -2.10 -9.25 -18.02
CA ASP A 40 -0.72 -8.81 -17.95
C ASP A 40 -0.25 -8.85 -16.48
N ASP A 41 0.98 -8.41 -16.22
CA ASP A 41 1.57 -8.45 -14.88
C ASP A 41 0.75 -7.65 -13.84
N PHE A 42 0.02 -6.62 -14.26
CA PHE A 42 -0.86 -5.85 -13.39
C PHE A 42 -2.08 -6.69 -12.96
N ALA A 43 -2.80 -7.25 -13.93
CA ALA A 43 -3.96 -8.08 -13.64
C ALA A 43 -3.56 -9.36 -12.89
N LEU A 44 -2.41 -9.95 -13.23
CA LEU A 44 -1.86 -11.11 -12.53
C LEU A 44 -1.53 -10.79 -11.08
N GLY A 45 -0.86 -9.67 -10.80
CA GLY A 45 -0.57 -9.22 -9.44
C GLY A 45 -1.83 -9.04 -8.59
N LEU A 46 -2.88 -8.43 -9.15
CA LEU A 46 -4.16 -8.28 -8.46
C LEU A 46 -4.88 -9.62 -8.22
N LEU A 47 -4.93 -10.49 -9.23
CA LEU A 47 -5.57 -11.80 -9.11
C LEU A 47 -4.86 -12.67 -8.08
N TRP A 48 -3.52 -12.71 -8.12
CA TRP A 48 -2.71 -13.41 -7.14
C TRP A 48 -2.92 -12.85 -5.74
N ALA A 49 -2.78 -11.53 -5.56
CA ALA A 49 -2.91 -10.89 -4.26
C ALA A 49 -4.29 -11.13 -3.64
N VAL A 50 -5.37 -10.93 -4.40
CA VAL A 50 -6.72 -11.15 -3.87
C VAL A 50 -6.97 -12.62 -3.59
N THR A 51 -6.61 -13.54 -4.49
CA THR A 51 -6.87 -14.97 -4.28
C THR A 51 -6.07 -15.53 -3.11
N ASN A 52 -4.76 -15.23 -3.04
CA ASN A 52 -3.88 -15.68 -1.97
C ASN A 52 -4.33 -15.19 -0.60
N LEU A 53 -4.65 -13.90 -0.47
CA LEU A 53 -5.12 -13.34 0.80
C LEU A 53 -6.51 -13.86 1.17
N ASP A 54 -7.41 -13.98 0.20
CA ASP A 54 -8.79 -14.37 0.44
C ASP A 54 -8.91 -15.82 0.87
N ASP A 55 -8.24 -16.75 0.17
CA ASP A 55 -8.25 -18.16 0.52
C ASP A 55 -7.66 -18.40 1.91
N ALA A 56 -6.47 -17.86 2.19
CA ALA A 56 -5.81 -18.06 3.48
C ALA A 56 -6.62 -17.50 4.67
N LEU A 57 -7.22 -16.32 4.52
CA LEU A 57 -8.04 -15.72 5.59
C LEU A 57 -9.38 -16.45 5.80
N LEU A 58 -9.92 -17.12 4.79
CA LEU A 58 -11.15 -17.90 4.92
C LEU A 58 -10.89 -19.27 5.54
N ASP A 59 -9.78 -19.91 5.17
CA ASP A 59 -9.36 -21.19 5.74
C ASP A 59 -9.14 -21.06 7.26
N ASP A 60 -8.62 -19.90 7.70
CA ASP A 60 -8.35 -19.62 9.11
C ASP A 60 -9.44 -18.82 9.83
N ASP A 61 -10.60 -18.50 9.23
CA ASP A 61 -11.53 -17.47 9.75
C ASP A 61 -11.91 -17.68 11.24
N ALA A 62 -12.18 -18.93 11.64
CA ALA A 62 -12.52 -19.26 13.02
C ALA A 62 -11.32 -19.13 13.98
N ALA A 63 -10.16 -19.68 13.61
CA ALA A 63 -8.94 -19.61 14.41
C ALA A 63 -8.46 -18.16 14.55
N LEU A 64 -8.46 -17.42 13.45
CA LEU A 64 -8.09 -16.01 13.41
C LEU A 64 -9.03 -15.15 14.27
N ALA A 65 -10.34 -15.41 14.23
CA ALA A 65 -11.31 -14.69 15.06
C ALA A 65 -11.11 -14.98 16.55
N GLN A 66 -10.85 -16.25 16.92
CA GLN A 66 -10.54 -16.62 18.30
C GLN A 66 -9.26 -15.92 18.76
N ARG A 67 -8.18 -15.99 17.97
CA ARG A 67 -6.90 -15.40 18.33
C ARG A 67 -6.96 -13.89 18.46
N ALA A 68 -7.70 -13.22 17.56
CA ALA A 68 -7.96 -11.79 17.67
C ALA A 68 -8.72 -11.40 18.95
N ALA A 69 -9.62 -12.27 19.43
CA ALA A 69 -10.32 -12.06 20.70
C ALA A 69 -9.38 -12.25 21.91
N GLU A 70 -8.57 -13.32 21.91
CA GLU A 70 -7.60 -13.63 22.98
C GLU A 70 -6.55 -12.54 23.19
N LEU A 71 -6.07 -11.95 22.09
CA LEU A 71 -5.03 -10.92 22.12
C LEU A 71 -5.49 -9.60 22.74
N GLY A 72 -6.71 -9.51 23.25
CA GLY A 72 -7.17 -8.27 23.86
C GLY A 72 -7.10 -7.15 22.82
N MET A 73 -7.76 -7.35 21.67
CA MET A 73 -8.20 -6.21 20.87
C MET A 73 -9.11 -5.26 21.70
N VAL A 74 -9.39 -5.60 22.98
CA VAL A 74 -9.61 -4.72 24.14
C VAL A 74 -8.40 -4.77 25.13
N GLU A 75 -7.80 -3.59 25.36
CA GLU A 75 -6.89 -3.12 26.44
C GLU A 75 -5.85 -4.06 27.11
N GLY A 76 -4.56 -3.79 26.88
CA GLY A 76 -3.42 -4.27 27.69
C GLY A 76 -2.04 -3.93 27.09
N ASP A 77 -1.10 -3.49 27.94
CA ASP A 77 0.32 -3.23 27.64
C ASP A 77 1.10 -4.56 27.54
N ARG A 78 1.40 -5.02 26.32
CA ARG A 78 2.38 -6.08 26.10
C ARG A 78 3.39 -5.60 25.07
N ASP A 79 4.68 -5.60 25.45
CA ASP A 79 5.77 -5.08 24.61
C ASP A 79 6.16 -6.06 23.47
N VAL A 80 5.96 -7.36 23.73
CA VAL A 80 6.21 -8.44 22.78
C VAL A 80 4.98 -9.35 22.77
N VAL A 81 4.47 -9.61 21.57
CA VAL A 81 3.33 -10.50 21.36
C VAL A 81 3.83 -11.67 20.51
N ASP A 82 3.64 -12.87 21.04
CA ASP A 82 3.83 -14.07 20.25
C ASP A 82 2.76 -14.11 19.14
N GLY A 83 3.22 -13.84 17.92
CA GLY A 83 2.44 -13.92 16.70
C GLY A 83 2.59 -15.26 16.01
N SER A 84 3.46 -16.16 16.51
CA SER A 84 3.45 -17.56 16.10
C SER A 84 2.25 -18.21 16.77
N ASP A 85 1.28 -18.60 15.97
CA ASP A 85 0.14 -19.40 16.41
C ASP A 85 0.22 -20.72 15.66
N ASP A 86 0.25 -21.83 16.40
CA ASP A 86 0.37 -23.20 15.88
C ASP A 86 -0.93 -23.60 15.16
N GLY A 87 -1.22 -22.95 14.04
CA GLY A 87 -2.42 -23.21 13.25
C GLY A 87 -2.79 -22.12 12.27
N LEU A 88 -2.30 -20.89 12.41
CA LEU A 88 -2.58 -19.82 11.45
C LEU A 88 -1.62 -19.88 10.27
N SER A 89 -2.16 -19.68 9.07
CA SER A 89 -1.35 -19.44 7.88
C SER A 89 -0.53 -18.15 8.01
N HIS A 90 0.54 -18.06 7.22
CA HIS A 90 1.40 -16.87 7.16
C HIS A 90 0.59 -15.58 6.92
N VAL A 91 -0.37 -15.62 6.01
CA VAL A 91 -1.25 -14.49 5.68
C VAL A 91 -2.11 -14.06 6.87
N SER A 92 -2.69 -15.02 7.60
CA SER A 92 -3.50 -14.74 8.77
C SER A 92 -2.68 -14.12 9.90
N THR A 93 -1.46 -14.62 10.13
CA THR A 93 -0.48 -14.02 11.04
C THR A 93 -0.10 -12.60 10.62
N MET A 94 0.15 -12.39 9.32
CA MET A 94 0.39 -11.06 8.75
C MET A 94 -0.79 -10.10 8.98
N TRP A 95 -2.03 -10.55 8.73
CA TRP A 95 -3.21 -9.73 8.99
C TRP A 95 -3.36 -9.37 10.46
N LEU A 96 -3.18 -10.36 11.34
CA LEU A 96 -3.36 -10.19 12.78
C LEU A 96 -2.32 -9.23 13.37
N GLY A 97 -1.04 -9.43 13.02
CA GLY A 97 0.06 -8.58 13.48
C GLY A 97 -0.04 -7.16 12.96
N SER A 98 -0.35 -7.00 11.68
CA SER A 98 -0.53 -5.68 11.08
C SER A 98 -1.72 -4.92 11.66
N SER A 99 -2.84 -5.62 11.95
CA SER A 99 -4.02 -5.06 12.63
C SER A 99 -3.71 -4.65 14.06
N TYR A 100 -2.98 -5.49 14.81
CA TYR A 100 -2.55 -5.21 16.17
C TYR A 100 -1.63 -3.97 16.21
N CYS A 101 -0.61 -3.93 15.35
CA CYS A 101 0.30 -2.78 15.20
C CYS A 101 -0.45 -1.49 14.85
N ALA A 102 -1.38 -1.54 13.89
CA ALA A 102 -2.18 -0.39 13.50
C ALA A 102 -3.00 0.17 14.67
N ARG A 103 -3.63 -0.71 15.47
CA ARG A 103 -4.37 -0.28 16.68
C ARG A 103 -3.42 0.27 17.74
N HIS A 104 -2.27 -0.36 17.95
CA HIS A 104 -1.27 0.11 18.91
C HIS A 104 -0.80 1.53 18.58
N ILE A 105 -0.46 1.79 17.31
CA ILE A 105 -0.11 3.15 16.84
C ILE A 105 -1.26 4.12 17.06
N LEU A 106 -2.49 3.76 16.67
CA LEU A 106 -3.64 4.67 16.78
C LEU A 106 -4.06 4.95 18.22
N ARG A 107 -3.83 4.03 19.16
CA ARG A 107 -4.05 4.27 20.60
C ARG A 107 -3.04 5.26 21.17
N ASN A 108 -1.79 5.17 20.72
CA ASN A 108 -0.71 6.03 21.19
C ASN A 108 -0.55 7.32 20.37
N ALA A 109 -1.34 7.49 19.30
CA ALA A 109 -1.29 8.64 18.41
C ALA A 109 -1.55 9.98 19.12
N GLU A 110 -2.42 10.01 20.12
CA GLU A 110 -2.71 11.23 20.89
C GLU A 110 -1.54 11.68 21.78
N SER A 111 -0.58 10.78 22.04
CA SER A 111 0.63 11.13 22.80
C SER A 111 1.71 11.80 21.97
N LEU A 112 1.52 11.90 20.65
CA LEU A 112 2.45 12.54 19.72
C LEU A 112 2.27 14.06 19.75
N SER A 113 3.33 14.80 20.02
CA SER A 113 3.30 16.27 20.08
C SER A 113 3.70 16.94 18.76
N ALA A 114 4.33 16.21 17.84
CA ALA A 114 4.63 16.69 16.50
C ALA A 114 4.03 15.78 15.41
N THR A 115 4.16 16.26 14.16
CA THR A 115 3.74 15.50 12.98
C THR A 115 4.60 14.22 12.89
N PRO A 116 3.98 13.04 12.89
CA PRO A 116 4.69 11.77 12.93
C PRO A 116 5.45 11.48 11.64
N ARG A 117 6.61 10.83 11.81
CA ARG A 117 7.40 10.23 10.74
C ARG A 117 7.31 8.71 10.87
N TYR A 118 6.82 8.05 9.84
CA TYR A 118 6.58 6.60 9.83
C TYR A 118 7.72 5.87 9.12
N TRP A 119 8.09 4.69 9.63
CA TRP A 119 8.96 3.74 8.97
C TRP A 119 8.20 2.46 8.66
N THR A 120 8.35 1.97 7.43
CA THR A 120 7.65 0.79 6.89
C THR A 120 8.68 -0.29 6.56
N ALA A 121 8.47 -1.49 7.10
CA ALA A 121 9.34 -2.66 6.90
C ALA A 121 8.90 -3.50 5.68
N GLU A 122 7.68 -3.28 5.19
CA GLU A 122 7.08 -3.95 4.04
C GLU A 122 7.88 -3.69 2.74
N ARG A 123 8.51 -4.73 2.16
CA ARG A 123 9.35 -4.65 0.94
C ARG A 123 9.04 -5.67 -0.17
N SER A 124 8.05 -6.55 0.02
CA SER A 124 7.62 -7.55 -0.97
C SER A 124 6.24 -7.24 -1.54
N GLY A 125 5.86 -7.86 -2.67
CA GLY A 125 4.51 -7.75 -3.22
C GLY A 125 3.45 -8.32 -2.28
N GLU A 126 3.75 -9.39 -1.55
CA GLU A 126 2.87 -9.94 -0.51
C GLU A 126 2.61 -8.93 0.61
N ALA A 127 3.66 -8.32 1.16
CA ALA A 127 3.51 -7.32 2.21
C ALA A 127 2.80 -6.05 1.69
N ALA A 128 3.08 -5.64 0.45
CA ALA A 128 2.41 -4.54 -0.23
C ALA A 128 0.91 -4.83 -0.46
N SER A 129 0.54 -6.08 -0.76
CA SER A 129 -0.86 -6.48 -0.93
C SER A 129 -1.67 -6.27 0.35
N GLY A 130 -1.05 -6.43 1.53
CA GLY A 130 -1.66 -6.10 2.81
C GLY A 130 -2.06 -4.63 2.92
N TRP A 131 -1.23 -3.69 2.45
CA TRP A 131 -1.58 -2.26 2.41
C TRP A 131 -2.79 -1.98 1.51
N LEU A 132 -2.86 -2.66 0.38
CA LEU A 132 -3.87 -2.44 -0.66
C LEU A 132 -5.22 -3.07 -0.30
N LEU A 133 -5.20 -4.24 0.32
CA LEU A 133 -6.37 -5.10 0.44
C LEU A 133 -6.87 -5.28 1.88
N PHE A 134 -6.03 -5.15 2.91
CA PHE A 134 -6.52 -5.24 4.29
C PHE A 134 -7.36 -4.03 4.65
N ARG A 135 -8.63 -4.28 5.00
CA ARG A 135 -9.59 -3.21 5.32
C ARG A 135 -9.09 -2.29 6.44
N HIS A 136 -8.40 -2.85 7.43
CA HIS A 136 -7.88 -2.08 8.56
C HIS A 136 -6.74 -1.13 8.15
N LYS A 137 -5.92 -1.46 7.15
CA LYS A 137 -4.82 -0.61 6.66
C LYS A 137 -5.36 0.65 5.99
N LEU A 138 -6.46 0.55 5.24
CA LEU A 138 -7.12 1.70 4.63
C LEU A 138 -7.65 2.69 5.68
N GLU A 139 -8.30 2.18 6.71
CA GLU A 139 -8.78 3.01 7.82
C GLU A 139 -7.61 3.62 8.61
N TYR A 140 -6.55 2.84 8.84
CA TYR A 140 -5.32 3.32 9.46
C TYR A 140 -4.68 4.47 8.67
N LEU A 141 -4.55 4.37 7.34
CA LEU A 141 -4.02 5.46 6.51
C LEU A 141 -4.91 6.71 6.58
N ARG A 142 -6.24 6.54 6.51
CA ARG A 142 -7.19 7.66 6.63
C ARG A 142 -7.04 8.40 7.96
N ARG A 143 -6.84 7.68 9.06
CA ARG A 143 -6.67 8.27 10.39
C ARG A 143 -5.31 8.92 10.55
N THR A 144 -4.24 8.24 10.14
CA THR A 144 -2.86 8.76 10.28
C THR A 144 -2.57 9.96 9.38
N ALA A 145 -3.19 10.03 8.21
CA ALA A 145 -3.12 11.21 7.34
C ALA A 145 -3.63 12.50 8.01
N LYS A 146 -4.51 12.38 9.02
CA LYS A 146 -5.06 13.52 9.77
C LYS A 146 -4.25 13.91 10.99
N ILE A 147 -3.24 13.11 11.38
CA ILE A 147 -2.35 13.40 12.52
C ILE A 147 -1.26 14.37 12.05
N ALA A 148 -1.65 15.50 11.47
CA ALA A 148 -0.73 16.56 11.09
C ALA A 148 -0.79 17.66 12.15
N THR A 149 0.37 18.14 12.59
CA THR A 149 0.49 19.29 13.48
C THR A 149 1.03 20.48 12.68
N GLY A 150 0.24 21.56 12.60
CA GLY A 150 0.57 22.72 11.77
C GLY A 150 0.48 22.43 10.27
N SER A 151 1.44 22.92 9.49
CA SER A 151 1.46 22.82 8.03
C SER A 151 2.29 21.65 7.48
N THR A 152 2.93 20.86 8.35
CA THR A 152 3.82 19.77 7.93
C THR A 152 3.00 18.52 7.63
N ARG A 153 3.29 17.86 6.50
CA ARG A 153 2.64 16.61 6.14
C ARG A 153 3.32 15.44 6.88
N PRO A 154 2.56 14.42 7.30
CA PRO A 154 3.14 13.18 7.77
C PRO A 154 3.99 12.54 6.66
N THR A 155 5.12 11.96 7.04
CA THR A 155 6.01 11.25 6.09
C THR A 155 6.01 9.76 6.37
N ARG A 156 6.14 8.93 5.33
CA ARG A 156 6.32 7.48 5.46
C ARG A 156 7.50 7.01 4.63
N THR A 157 8.49 6.45 5.31
CA THR A 157 9.69 5.89 4.68
C THR A 157 9.49 4.43 4.33
N PHE A 158 9.79 4.06 3.10
CA PHE A 158 9.99 2.68 2.66
C PHE A 158 11.48 2.47 2.40
N CYS A 159 12.03 1.36 2.90
CA CYS A 159 13.39 0.96 2.59
C CYS A 159 13.38 -0.10 1.48
N LEU A 160 13.81 0.30 0.28
CA LEU A 160 13.77 -0.49 -0.95
C LEU A 160 15.18 -0.58 -1.54
N PRO A 161 16.07 -1.43 -1.02
CA PRO A 161 17.41 -1.53 -1.56
C PRO A 161 17.46 -2.20 -2.95
N PRO A 162 18.43 -1.85 -3.81
CA PRO A 162 18.49 -2.36 -5.18
C PRO A 162 18.49 -3.88 -5.29
N ALA A 163 19.19 -4.58 -4.39
CA ALA A 163 19.24 -6.04 -4.38
C ALA A 163 17.87 -6.67 -4.07
N SER A 164 17.11 -6.06 -3.15
CA SER A 164 15.75 -6.49 -2.82
C SER A 164 14.82 -6.32 -4.02
N ILE A 165 14.93 -5.19 -4.73
CA ILE A 165 14.09 -4.91 -5.91
C ILE A 165 14.44 -5.80 -7.10
N ALA A 166 15.73 -6.07 -7.32
CA ALA A 166 16.17 -6.95 -8.41
C ALA A 166 15.61 -8.38 -8.26
N ALA A 167 15.37 -8.84 -7.03
CA ALA A 167 14.80 -10.15 -6.74
C ALA A 167 13.26 -10.23 -6.90
N LEU A 168 12.57 -9.09 -7.03
CA LEU A 168 11.12 -9.07 -7.20
C LEU A 168 10.71 -9.36 -8.64
N GLU A 169 9.66 -10.15 -8.81
CA GLU A 169 9.01 -10.34 -10.10
C GLU A 169 8.19 -9.10 -10.49
N PRO A 170 7.88 -8.87 -11.78
CA PRO A 170 7.14 -7.69 -12.22
C PRO A 170 5.81 -7.44 -11.48
N PRO A 171 4.95 -8.46 -11.21
CA PRO A 171 3.74 -8.26 -10.43
C PRO A 171 3.98 -7.71 -9.02
N ASP A 172 5.04 -8.16 -8.33
CA ASP A 172 5.39 -7.68 -6.99
C ASP A 172 5.76 -6.20 -6.99
N ARG A 173 6.55 -5.79 -7.99
CA ARG A 173 6.95 -4.38 -8.16
C ARG A 173 5.74 -3.48 -8.42
N ILE A 174 4.77 -3.96 -9.19
CA ILE A 174 3.51 -3.24 -9.44
C ILE A 174 2.72 -3.10 -8.13
N LEU A 175 2.56 -4.17 -7.34
CA LEU A 175 1.86 -4.11 -6.05
C LEU A 175 2.55 -3.14 -5.08
N LEU A 176 3.88 -3.15 -5.04
CA LEU A 176 4.67 -2.23 -4.21
C LEU A 176 4.45 -0.77 -4.62
N LEU A 177 4.49 -0.48 -5.92
CA LEU A 177 4.22 0.86 -6.44
C LEU A 177 2.78 1.30 -6.10
N LEU A 178 1.80 0.42 -6.28
CA LEU A 178 0.40 0.72 -5.95
C LEU A 178 0.22 1.01 -4.45
N ALA A 179 0.94 0.32 -3.57
CA ALA A 179 0.93 0.60 -2.14
C ALA A 179 1.51 1.99 -1.83
N VAL A 180 2.61 2.39 -2.48
CA VAL A 180 3.16 3.75 -2.36
C VAL A 180 2.18 4.80 -2.91
N ALA A 181 1.59 4.56 -4.07
CA ALA A 181 0.57 5.43 -4.66
C ALA A 181 -0.66 5.58 -3.74
N LEU A 182 -1.07 4.50 -3.07
CA LEU A 182 -2.13 4.53 -2.07
C LEU A 182 -1.74 5.47 -0.91
N VAL A 183 -0.54 5.36 -0.35
CA VAL A 183 -0.08 6.23 0.74
C VAL A 183 -0.06 7.70 0.32
N GLU A 184 0.53 8.00 -0.84
CA GLU A 184 0.57 9.35 -1.42
C GLU A 184 -0.83 9.92 -1.68
N SER A 185 -1.78 9.08 -2.11
CA SER A 185 -3.17 9.50 -2.33
C SER A 185 -3.87 10.00 -1.06
N PHE A 186 -3.37 9.67 0.13
CA PHE A 186 -3.88 10.18 1.41
C PHE A 186 -3.19 11.49 1.84
N GLY A 187 -2.24 12.00 1.07
CA GLY A 187 -1.45 13.18 1.43
C GLY A 187 -0.31 12.90 2.42
N ILE A 188 0.01 11.62 2.64
CA ILE A 188 1.19 11.20 3.39
C ILE A 188 2.36 11.18 2.42
N GLN A 189 3.37 12.00 2.65
CA GLN A 189 4.52 12.11 1.77
C GLN A 189 5.42 10.88 1.91
N VAL A 190 5.73 10.23 0.79
CA VAL A 190 6.61 9.07 0.79
C VAL A 190 8.07 9.48 0.67
N VAL A 191 8.91 8.79 1.44
CA VAL A 191 10.37 8.82 1.38
C VAL A 191 10.83 7.42 0.97
N ILE A 192 11.73 7.33 0.01
CA ILE A 192 12.31 6.06 -0.41
C ILE A 192 13.80 6.05 -0.06
N SER A 193 14.17 5.19 0.87
CA SER A 193 15.56 4.84 1.17
C SER A 193 15.97 3.64 0.31
N VAL A 194 17.20 3.63 -0.20
CA VAL A 194 17.77 2.54 -1.02
C VAL A 194 18.93 1.83 -0.32
N GLU A 195 19.06 2.05 0.98
CA GLU A 195 20.26 1.72 1.75
C GLU A 195 20.07 0.36 2.42
N ASP A 196 20.96 -0.59 2.12
CA ASP A 196 20.88 -1.96 2.65
C ASP A 196 20.93 -1.98 4.19
N ASP A 197 21.79 -1.14 4.79
CA ASP A 197 21.97 -1.06 6.25
C ASP A 197 20.70 -0.63 7.00
N LEU A 198 19.76 0.02 6.31
CA LEU A 198 18.50 0.47 6.89
C LEU A 198 17.36 -0.53 6.65
N ALA A 199 17.58 -1.58 5.86
CA ALA A 199 16.53 -2.51 5.46
C ALA A 199 15.98 -3.36 6.62
N GLU A 200 16.79 -3.58 7.65
CA GLU A 200 16.45 -4.38 8.83
C GLU A 200 15.87 -3.53 9.98
N ILE A 201 15.71 -2.22 9.77
CA ILE A 201 15.08 -1.34 10.76
C ILE A 201 13.59 -1.71 10.88
N PRO A 202 13.10 -1.98 12.10
CA PRO A 202 11.72 -2.39 12.32
C PRO A 202 10.73 -1.26 11.97
N GLY A 203 9.47 -1.63 11.72
CA GLY A 203 8.40 -0.64 11.58
C GLY A 203 8.23 0.20 12.86
N PHE A 204 8.23 1.53 12.73
CA PHE A 204 8.03 2.46 13.84
C PHE A 204 7.31 3.75 13.44
N VAL A 205 6.88 4.51 14.44
CA VAL A 205 6.42 5.90 14.32
C VAL A 205 7.27 6.76 15.24
N LEU A 206 7.88 7.80 14.70
CA LEU A 206 8.73 8.71 15.44
C LEU A 206 8.06 10.07 15.58
N ASP A 207 7.92 10.50 16.82
CA ASP A 207 7.64 11.87 17.19
C ASP A 207 8.94 12.68 17.24
N ARG A 208 8.86 13.97 16.89
CA ARG A 208 10.02 14.88 16.96
C ARG A 208 10.49 15.09 18.40
N ASP A 209 9.57 14.99 19.37
CA ASP A 209 9.82 15.35 20.77
C ASP A 209 10.23 14.16 21.65
N GLY A 210 10.65 13.06 21.02
CA GLY A 210 11.39 12.00 21.71
C GLY A 210 10.57 10.78 22.11
N THR A 211 9.44 10.53 21.46
CA THR A 211 8.67 9.29 21.58
C THR A 211 8.78 8.49 20.28
N ALA A 212 9.11 7.21 20.39
CA ALA A 212 9.07 6.25 19.30
C ALA A 212 8.04 5.15 19.62
N ILE A 213 7.06 4.97 18.75
CA ILE A 213 6.10 3.86 18.84
C ILE A 213 6.62 2.75 17.92
N LEU A 214 7.17 1.70 18.50
CA LEU A 214 7.57 0.49 17.78
C LEU A 214 6.30 -0.27 17.38
N ALA A 215 6.24 -0.71 16.13
CA ALA A 215 5.09 -1.42 15.59
C ALA A 215 5.53 -2.29 14.42
N ASN A 216 6.28 -3.34 14.74
CA ASN A 216 6.82 -4.27 13.76
C ASN A 216 6.08 -5.61 13.80
N TRP A 217 5.51 -5.96 12.66
CA TRP A 217 4.78 -7.23 12.47
C TRP A 217 5.42 -8.11 11.40
N ILE A 218 6.37 -7.59 10.62
CA ILE A 218 7.17 -8.37 9.69
C ILE A 218 8.42 -8.80 10.44
N ASN A 219 8.46 -10.08 10.81
CA ASN A 219 9.61 -10.66 11.48
C ASN A 219 9.76 -12.12 11.04
N PRO A 220 10.96 -12.61 10.69
CA PRO A 220 11.17 -14.01 10.32
C PRO A 220 10.67 -15.01 11.37
N ASP A 221 10.73 -14.63 12.64
CA ASP A 221 10.34 -15.48 13.77
C ASP A 221 8.84 -15.39 14.11
N SER A 222 8.03 -14.72 13.28
CA SER A 222 6.59 -14.48 13.52
C SER A 222 6.26 -13.79 14.85
N THR A 223 7.23 -13.17 15.51
CA THR A 223 7.03 -12.37 16.73
C THR A 223 6.74 -10.92 16.37
N TRP A 224 5.67 -10.36 16.94
CA TRP A 224 5.36 -8.94 16.77
C TRP A 224 5.91 -8.15 17.94
N GLN A 225 6.47 -6.99 17.61
CA GLN A 225 7.07 -6.08 18.58
C GLN A 225 6.29 -4.77 18.55
N VAL A 226 5.72 -4.42 19.69
CA VAL A 226 4.88 -3.23 19.86
C VAL A 226 5.24 -2.57 21.17
N ASP A 227 5.69 -1.32 21.13
CA ASP A 227 6.20 -0.67 22.33
C ASP A 227 6.14 0.85 22.18
N VAL A 228 6.10 1.57 23.30
CA VAL A 228 6.29 3.02 23.35
C VAL A 228 7.63 3.33 24.01
N ARG A 229 8.63 3.55 23.18
CA ARG A 229 10.00 3.86 23.59
C ARG A 229 10.17 5.35 23.81
N ARG A 230 10.72 5.68 24.97
CA ARG A 230 11.17 7.05 25.34
C ARG A 230 12.64 7.10 25.71
N ASP A 231 13.35 5.97 25.59
CA ASP A 231 14.78 5.96 25.86
C ASP A 231 15.53 6.70 24.74
N GLN A 232 16.49 7.54 25.14
CA GLN A 232 17.16 8.44 24.20
C GLN A 232 17.99 7.70 23.15
N ARG A 233 18.41 6.46 23.41
CA ARG A 233 19.27 5.71 22.48
C ARG A 233 18.46 5.26 21.27
N THR A 234 17.37 4.51 21.49
CA THR A 234 16.51 4.00 20.41
C THR A 234 15.85 5.15 19.65
N VAL A 235 15.39 6.18 20.35
CA VAL A 235 14.81 7.37 19.70
C VAL A 235 15.83 8.07 18.79
N ARG A 236 17.09 8.24 19.23
CA ARG A 236 18.15 8.85 18.40
C ARG A 236 18.50 7.99 17.19
N GLU A 237 18.52 6.67 17.35
CA GLU A 237 18.78 5.73 16.26
C GLU A 237 17.72 5.87 15.15
N PHE A 238 16.43 5.82 15.52
CA PHE A 238 15.32 6.03 14.58
C PHE A 238 15.29 7.43 13.99
N ALA A 239 15.61 8.46 14.78
CA ALA A 239 15.73 9.83 14.27
C ALA A 239 16.84 9.94 13.23
N THR A 240 18.00 9.35 13.50
CA THR A 240 19.15 9.34 12.58
C THR A 240 18.78 8.64 11.27
N ALA A 241 18.17 7.45 11.33
CA ALA A 241 17.74 6.73 10.13
C ALA A 241 16.71 7.53 9.32
N THR A 242 15.76 8.18 9.99
CA THR A 242 14.73 9.00 9.34
C THR A 242 15.33 10.25 8.69
N GLU A 243 16.20 10.96 9.38
CA GLU A 243 16.87 12.18 8.89
C GLU A 243 17.81 11.88 7.73
N TYR A 244 18.55 10.78 7.84
CA TYR A 244 19.39 10.28 6.77
C TYR A 244 18.55 9.96 5.53
N SER A 245 17.47 9.18 5.69
CA SER A 245 16.59 8.80 4.57
C SER A 245 15.89 10.00 3.91
N VAL A 246 15.56 11.05 4.65
CA VAL A 246 15.04 12.29 4.07
C VAL A 246 16.12 13.00 3.23
N THR A 247 17.37 12.99 3.71
CA THR A 247 18.51 13.63 3.03
C THR A 247 18.94 12.86 1.77
N THR A 248 18.87 11.54 1.80
CA THR A 248 19.24 10.64 0.69
C THR A 248 18.05 10.18 -0.14
N ASN A 249 16.83 10.65 0.16
CA ASN A 249 15.58 10.25 -0.47
C ASN A 249 15.68 10.14 -2.00
N LEU A 250 15.30 9.00 -2.55
CA LEU A 250 15.27 8.77 -3.99
C LEU A 250 14.18 9.62 -4.68
N VAL A 251 13.03 9.83 -4.05
CA VAL A 251 11.86 10.49 -4.63
C VAL A 251 11.68 11.92 -4.08
N ARG A 252 12.45 12.87 -4.61
CA ARG A 252 12.56 14.24 -4.04
C ARG A 252 11.56 15.27 -4.56
N ALA A 253 10.76 14.91 -5.58
CA ALA A 253 9.87 15.87 -6.20
C ALA A 253 8.81 16.41 -5.22
N GLU A 254 8.40 17.67 -5.39
CA GLU A 254 7.37 18.30 -4.56
C GLU A 254 5.98 17.69 -4.79
N LEU A 255 5.67 17.37 -6.05
CA LEU A 255 4.40 16.78 -6.45
C LEU A 255 4.42 15.27 -6.22
N ALA A 256 3.34 14.76 -5.62
CA ALA A 256 3.18 13.34 -5.32
C ALA A 256 3.27 12.47 -6.59
N MET A 257 2.65 12.92 -7.68
CA MET A 257 2.70 12.20 -8.96
C MET A 257 4.12 12.09 -9.52
N ASP A 258 4.96 13.11 -9.35
CA ASP A 258 6.34 13.06 -9.79
C ASP A 258 7.18 12.11 -8.93
N ARG A 259 6.94 12.07 -7.61
CA ARG A 259 7.58 11.08 -6.73
C ARG A 259 7.24 9.65 -7.14
N VAL A 260 5.96 9.38 -7.41
CA VAL A 260 5.52 8.03 -7.82
C VAL A 260 6.05 7.68 -9.22
N ARG A 261 6.19 8.65 -10.12
CA ARG A 261 6.86 8.44 -11.43
C ARG A 261 8.33 8.07 -11.26
N THR A 262 9.08 8.79 -10.43
CA THR A 262 10.49 8.43 -10.13
C THR A 262 10.60 7.04 -9.52
N LEU A 263 9.65 6.66 -8.66
CA LEU A 263 9.60 5.29 -8.14
C LEU A 263 9.30 4.26 -9.25
N ALA A 264 8.40 4.57 -10.19
CA ALA A 264 8.12 3.70 -11.33
C ALA A 264 9.38 3.42 -12.16
N GLU A 265 10.16 4.46 -12.44
CA GLU A 265 11.46 4.35 -13.13
C GLU A 265 12.44 3.46 -12.36
N TYR A 266 12.54 3.65 -11.04
CA TYR A 266 13.40 2.83 -10.19
C TYR A 266 12.99 1.36 -10.15
N LEU A 267 11.69 1.08 -10.14
CA LEU A 267 11.14 -0.28 -10.17
C LEU A 267 11.17 -0.92 -11.58
N GLY A 268 11.53 -0.16 -12.61
CA GLY A 268 11.53 -0.62 -14.00
C GLY A 268 10.13 -0.80 -14.59
N ILE A 269 9.15 0.01 -14.15
CA ILE A 269 7.76 -0.03 -14.60
C ILE A 269 7.53 1.09 -15.62
N ASP A 270 7.01 0.74 -16.80
CA ASP A 270 6.66 1.74 -17.82
C ASP A 270 5.53 2.65 -17.31
N TRP A 271 5.83 3.95 -17.21
CA TRP A 271 4.94 4.94 -16.60
C TRP A 271 3.63 5.13 -17.39
N ILE A 272 3.71 5.19 -18.71
CA ILE A 272 2.55 5.44 -19.58
C ILE A 272 1.61 4.24 -19.54
N TRP A 273 2.17 3.04 -19.65
CA TRP A 273 1.45 1.79 -19.50
C TRP A 273 0.78 1.71 -18.13
N LEU A 274 1.52 1.93 -17.04
CA LEU A 274 0.97 1.89 -15.68
C LEU A 274 -0.24 2.83 -15.51
N ARG A 275 -0.11 4.09 -15.94
CA ARG A 275 -1.21 5.06 -15.88
C ARG A 275 -2.39 4.64 -16.73
N THR A 276 -2.15 4.11 -17.92
CA THR A 276 -3.20 3.59 -18.82
C THR A 276 -3.96 2.44 -18.15
N ARG A 277 -3.24 1.51 -17.50
CA ARG A 277 -3.85 0.41 -16.74
C ARG A 277 -4.67 0.92 -15.56
N CYS A 278 -4.10 1.81 -14.77
CA CYS A 278 -4.79 2.42 -13.63
C CYS A 278 -6.05 3.19 -14.05
N ALA A 279 -6.01 3.93 -15.15
CA ALA A 279 -7.18 4.61 -15.72
C ALA A 279 -8.25 3.61 -16.18
N GLY A 280 -7.84 2.52 -16.83
CA GLY A 280 -8.74 1.42 -17.19
C GLY A 280 -9.44 0.81 -15.97
N PHE A 281 -8.69 0.52 -14.90
CA PHE A 281 -9.26 -0.02 -13.66
C PHE A 281 -10.11 0.99 -12.89
N ALA A 282 -9.73 2.27 -12.89
CA ALA A 282 -10.53 3.33 -12.27
C ALA A 282 -11.89 3.50 -12.99
N ALA A 283 -11.92 3.34 -14.32
CA ALA A 283 -13.15 3.41 -15.10
C ALA A 283 -14.01 2.15 -15.01
N ALA A 284 -13.39 0.97 -15.05
CA ALA A 284 -14.10 -0.32 -15.07
C ALA A 284 -14.45 -0.86 -13.68
N GLY A 285 -13.75 -0.42 -12.64
CA GLY A 285 -13.77 -1.02 -11.30
C GLY A 285 -12.98 -2.33 -11.24
N VAL A 286 -12.54 -2.71 -10.03
CA VAL A 286 -11.77 -3.95 -9.82
C VAL A 286 -12.67 -5.14 -9.49
N ALA A 287 -13.84 -4.88 -8.90
CA ALA A 287 -14.76 -5.92 -8.44
C ALA A 287 -15.27 -6.84 -9.56
N ASP A 288 -15.26 -6.40 -10.82
CA ASP A 288 -15.69 -7.25 -11.93
C ASP A 288 -14.57 -8.12 -12.50
N LEU A 289 -13.31 -7.83 -12.13
CA LEU A 289 -12.16 -8.71 -12.35
C LEU A 289 -12.09 -9.79 -11.25
N VAL A 290 -12.11 -9.36 -9.98
CA VAL A 290 -11.92 -10.22 -8.81
C VAL A 290 -12.66 -9.63 -7.60
N ARG A 291 -13.29 -10.48 -6.78
CA ARG A 291 -13.96 -10.06 -5.54
C ARG A 291 -13.46 -10.89 -4.37
N PRO A 292 -12.91 -10.28 -3.31
CA PRO A 292 -12.64 -11.00 -2.08
C PRO A 292 -13.97 -11.41 -1.42
N ARG A 293 -14.01 -12.59 -0.83
CA ARG A 293 -15.13 -13.10 -0.02
C ARG A 293 -14.92 -12.79 1.46
N SER A 294 -13.68 -12.75 1.93
CA SER A 294 -13.31 -12.43 3.30
C SER A 294 -13.73 -11.00 3.63
N ARG A 295 -14.44 -10.86 4.76
CA ARG A 295 -14.84 -9.55 5.32
C ARG A 295 -13.66 -8.70 5.78
N LEU A 296 -12.48 -9.29 5.90
CA LEU A 296 -11.26 -8.62 6.34
C LEU A 296 -10.56 -7.88 5.18
N LEU A 297 -10.99 -8.15 3.95
CA LEU A 297 -10.45 -7.55 2.73
C LEU A 297 -11.38 -6.47 2.17
N SER A 298 -10.80 -5.60 1.35
CA SER A 298 -11.48 -4.55 0.58
C SER A 298 -10.68 -4.18 -0.67
N LEU A 299 -11.36 -3.96 -1.79
CA LEU A 299 -10.73 -3.47 -3.03
C LEU A 299 -10.49 -1.95 -3.03
N ALA A 300 -11.01 -1.23 -2.03
CA ALA A 300 -11.01 0.23 -2.00
C ALA A 300 -9.59 0.85 -1.97
N GLY A 301 -8.60 0.13 -1.43
CA GLY A 301 -7.20 0.59 -1.49
C GLY A 301 -6.64 0.56 -2.92
N VAL A 302 -6.84 -0.54 -3.64
CA VAL A 302 -6.46 -0.66 -5.06
C VAL A 302 -7.21 0.38 -5.91
N GLU A 303 -8.53 0.48 -5.74
CA GLU A 303 -9.35 1.43 -6.49
C GLU A 303 -8.91 2.88 -6.27
N ARG A 304 -8.56 3.23 -5.02
CA ARG A 304 -8.02 4.56 -4.70
C ARG A 304 -6.65 4.80 -5.34
N ALA A 305 -5.73 3.83 -5.29
CA ALA A 305 -4.43 3.94 -5.93
C ALA A 305 -4.55 4.11 -7.45
N CYS A 306 -5.40 3.31 -8.10
CA CYS A 306 -5.70 3.42 -9.51
C CYS A 306 -6.29 4.79 -9.86
N ALA A 307 -7.27 5.27 -9.10
CA ALA A 307 -7.87 6.59 -9.33
C ALA A 307 -6.85 7.72 -9.17
N PHE A 308 -5.95 7.63 -8.18
CA PHE A 308 -4.87 8.59 -7.97
C PHE A 308 -3.90 8.64 -9.17
N LEU A 309 -3.46 7.48 -9.68
CA LEU A 309 -2.55 7.39 -10.82
C LEU A 309 -3.20 7.77 -12.16
N ALA A 310 -4.52 7.54 -12.26
CA ALA A 310 -5.32 7.91 -13.41
C ALA A 310 -5.62 9.41 -13.47
N ALA A 311 -5.56 10.11 -12.35
CA ALA A 311 -5.87 11.53 -12.30
C ALA A 311 -4.98 12.32 -13.26
N GLU A 312 -5.57 13.24 -13.99
CA GLU A 312 -4.81 14.21 -14.78
C GLU A 312 -4.08 15.15 -13.83
N THR A 313 -2.79 15.34 -14.03
CA THR A 313 -2.06 16.44 -13.43
C THR A 313 -2.64 17.71 -14.02
N SER A 314 -3.52 18.39 -13.29
CA SER A 314 -3.93 19.74 -13.67
C SER A 314 -2.68 20.62 -13.63
N ASP A 315 -2.22 21.04 -14.80
CA ASP A 315 -1.17 22.04 -14.95
C ASP A 315 -1.63 23.33 -14.26
N ALA A 316 -1.12 23.58 -13.07
CA ALA A 316 -1.18 24.87 -12.40
C ALA A 316 -0.22 25.85 -13.09
N SER A 317 -0.47 26.17 -14.36
CA SER A 317 0.33 27.10 -15.16
C SER A 317 -0.44 27.70 -16.35
N THR A 318 -1.77 27.90 -16.20
CA THR A 318 -2.56 28.68 -17.20
C THR A 318 -3.48 29.74 -16.58
N THR A 319 -3.02 30.47 -15.55
CA THR A 319 -3.71 31.68 -15.05
C THR A 319 -2.75 32.80 -14.62
N ALA A 320 -1.58 32.90 -15.25
CA ALA A 320 -0.71 34.08 -15.13
C ALA A 320 -0.33 34.58 -16.52
N GLY A 321 -1.18 35.41 -17.14
CA GLY A 321 -0.87 35.97 -18.45
C GLY A 321 -2.04 36.59 -19.20
N ARG A 322 -2.84 37.43 -18.52
CA ARG A 322 -3.72 38.39 -19.21
C ARG A 322 -3.96 39.60 -18.31
N ASN A 323 -2.89 40.37 -18.11
CA ASN A 323 -3.00 41.77 -17.72
C ASN A 323 -2.70 42.56 -19.00
N ASP A 324 -3.71 42.67 -19.87
CA ASP A 324 -3.68 43.60 -20.98
C ASP A 324 -3.85 45.01 -20.40
N GLY A 325 -2.79 45.80 -20.51
CA GLY A 325 -2.73 47.16 -20.01
C GLY A 325 -3.78 48.06 -20.66
N LEU A 326 -4.39 48.91 -19.84
CA LEU A 326 -5.03 50.14 -20.27
C LEU A 326 -4.00 51.28 -20.10
N PRO A 327 -3.71 52.07 -21.15
CA PRO A 327 -2.96 53.30 -20.98
C PRO A 327 -3.85 54.36 -20.32
N ALA A 328 -3.20 55.21 -19.53
CA ALA A 328 -3.77 56.44 -19.03
C ALA A 328 -3.97 57.42 -20.20
N ASP A 329 -5.18 57.97 -20.29
CA ASP A 329 -5.48 59.37 -20.61
C ASP A 329 -6.84 59.72 -19.99
#